data_AF-A0AB34GHK8-F1
#
_entry.id   AF-A0AB34GHK8-F1
#
_cell.length_a   1.000
_cell.length_b   1.000
_cell.length_c   1.000
_cell.angle_alpha   90.00
_cell.angle_beta   90.00
_cell.angle_gamma   90.00
#
_symmetry.space_group_name_H-M   'P 1'
#
loop_
_entity.id
_entity.type
_entity.pdbx_description
1 polymer ?
#
loop_
_entity_poly.entity_id
_entity_poly.type
_entity_poly.pdbx_seq_one_letter_code
_entity_poly.pdbx_strand_id
1 'polypeptide(L)'
;MLRTLSARGARPMGRPPAPFLLPVRCRKTRHDPPAKSKVGRVATPPAVDPAEFFVLTERYRQYRQTVRALRLEFVSEVRKKVHEARAGVLAERKALEDAAEHRELMAWNQAENQRLGELRMARLRQEARELERRQAEEEARQAREAQAWAQLKEREVLQLQEEAKNFITRENLEARVEEALDSPKSYNWAITREGLAVRPQHKGS
;
A
#
# COMPACT_ATOMS: atom_id res chain seq x y z
N MET A 1 11.55 4.61 -65.69
CA MET A 1 10.85 5.42 -64.66
C MET A 1 10.04 4.49 -63.78
N LEU A 2 10.52 4.25 -62.57
CA LEU A 2 9.98 3.30 -61.59
C LEU A 2 8.73 3.87 -60.94
N ARG A 3 7.56 3.23 -61.14
CA ARG A 3 6.35 3.51 -60.34
C ARG A 3 6.35 2.60 -59.11
N THR A 4 6.50 3.24 -57.97
CA THR A 4 6.57 2.68 -56.63
C THR A 4 5.27 1.99 -56.22
N LEU A 5 5.37 0.71 -55.90
CA LEU A 5 4.42 -0.04 -55.08
C LEU A 5 4.56 0.44 -53.63
N SER A 6 3.61 1.23 -53.09
CA SER A 6 3.30 1.22 -51.65
C SER A 6 2.13 2.15 -51.32
N ALA A 7 0.95 1.59 -51.17
CA ALA A 7 -0.08 2.16 -50.31
C ALA A 7 -0.78 1.01 -49.57
N ARG A 8 -0.02 0.34 -48.69
CA ARG A 8 -0.61 -0.45 -47.61
C ARG A 8 -1.26 0.58 -46.68
N GLY A 9 -2.55 0.83 -46.88
CA GLY A 9 -3.32 1.72 -46.02
C GLY A 9 -3.23 1.26 -44.57
N ALA A 10 -2.59 2.08 -43.73
CA ALA A 10 -2.61 1.89 -42.29
C ALA A 10 -4.07 1.99 -41.81
N ARG A 11 -4.56 0.94 -41.15
CA ARG A 11 -5.87 0.97 -40.48
C ARG A 11 -5.80 1.98 -39.32
N PRO A 12 -6.79 2.85 -39.11
CA PRO A 12 -6.83 3.70 -37.94
C PRO A 12 -6.91 2.82 -36.68
N MET A 13 -5.93 2.99 -35.79
CA MET A 13 -5.86 2.36 -34.48
C MET A 13 -7.06 2.84 -33.66
N GLY A 14 -7.92 1.93 -33.20
CA GLY A 14 -9.00 2.25 -32.26
C GLY A 14 -10.41 1.85 -32.66
N ARG A 15 -10.62 1.29 -33.86
CA ARG A 15 -11.89 0.59 -34.14
C ARG A 15 -11.77 -0.83 -33.58
N PRO A 16 -12.67 -1.30 -32.69
CA PRO A 16 -12.66 -2.70 -32.30
C PRO A 16 -12.71 -3.55 -33.58
N PRO A 17 -11.94 -4.65 -33.68
CA PRO A 17 -12.06 -5.55 -34.81
C PRO A 17 -13.54 -5.87 -34.95
N ALA A 18 -14.11 -5.65 -36.14
CA ALA A 18 -15.48 -6.06 -36.41
C ALA A 18 -15.58 -7.50 -35.90
N PRO A 19 -16.53 -7.82 -35.00
CA PRO A 19 -16.61 -9.16 -34.42
C PRO A 19 -16.57 -10.12 -35.59
N PHE A 20 -15.59 -11.03 -35.59
CA PHE A 20 -15.54 -12.09 -36.57
C PHE A 20 -16.94 -12.69 -36.54
N LEU A 21 -17.69 -12.50 -37.64
CA LEU A 21 -19.03 -13.05 -37.77
C LEU A 21 -18.83 -14.57 -37.66
N LEU A 22 -19.00 -15.09 -36.45
CA LEU A 22 -18.93 -16.52 -36.21
C LEU A 22 -19.89 -17.13 -37.22
N PRO A 23 -19.42 -18.06 -38.07
CA PRO A 23 -20.29 -18.66 -39.05
C PRO A 23 -21.46 -19.27 -38.29
N VAL A 24 -22.66 -18.73 -38.53
CA VAL A 24 -23.89 -19.26 -37.96
C VAL A 24 -23.93 -20.72 -38.38
N ARG A 25 -23.85 -21.62 -37.40
CA ARG A 25 -23.83 -23.07 -37.62
C ARG A 25 -24.94 -23.41 -38.61
N CYS A 26 -24.58 -24.08 -39.72
CA CYS A 26 -25.45 -24.49 -40.82
C CYS A 26 -25.78 -23.45 -41.93
N ARG A 27 -25.08 -22.30 -42.03
CA ARG A 27 -25.13 -21.45 -43.24
C ARG A 27 -23.82 -21.52 -44.04
N LYS A 28 -23.92 -21.38 -45.36
CA LYS A 28 -22.75 -21.31 -46.26
C LYS A 28 -21.92 -20.06 -45.95
N THR A 29 -20.61 -20.24 -45.92
CA THR A 29 -19.59 -19.20 -45.84
C THR A 29 -19.19 -18.70 -47.21
N ARG A 30 -18.33 -17.67 -47.27
CA ARG A 30 -17.83 -17.09 -48.52
C ARG A 30 -16.96 -18.08 -49.32
N HIS A 31 -16.28 -19.02 -48.66
CA HIS A 31 -15.36 -19.97 -49.30
C HIS A 31 -16.05 -21.27 -49.74
N ASP A 32 -17.30 -21.48 -49.33
CA ASP A 32 -18.04 -22.68 -49.69
C ASP A 32 -18.53 -22.62 -51.14
N PRO A 33 -18.38 -23.71 -51.91
CA PRO A 33 -18.83 -23.73 -53.29
C PRO A 33 -20.37 -23.67 -53.39
N PRO A 34 -20.91 -23.09 -54.48
CA PRO A 34 -22.33 -23.18 -54.78
C PRO A 34 -22.72 -24.65 -55.02
N ALA A 35 -23.98 -24.99 -54.73
CA ALA A 35 -24.48 -26.33 -55.01
C ALA A 35 -24.59 -26.51 -56.53
N LYS A 36 -24.24 -27.68 -57.08
CA LYS A 36 -24.30 -27.98 -58.52
C LYS A 36 -25.66 -27.64 -59.14
N SER A 37 -26.76 -27.92 -58.43
CA SER A 37 -28.14 -27.60 -58.84
C SER A 37 -28.48 -26.10 -58.87
N LYS A 38 -27.66 -25.24 -58.26
CA LYS A 38 -27.85 -23.78 -58.20
C LYS A 38 -26.90 -23.00 -59.11
N VAL A 39 -25.87 -23.65 -59.66
CA VAL A 39 -24.87 -23.01 -60.54
C VAL A 39 -25.52 -22.37 -61.78
N GLY A 40 -26.48 -23.05 -62.40
CA GLY A 40 -27.21 -22.55 -63.58
C GLY A 40 -28.58 -21.94 -63.27
N ARG A 41 -28.98 -21.83 -62.00
CA ARG A 41 -30.32 -21.35 -61.64
C ARG A 41 -30.34 -19.82 -61.57
N VAL A 42 -30.94 -19.20 -62.57
CA VAL A 42 -31.27 -17.76 -62.55
C VAL A 42 -32.63 -17.54 -61.89
N ALA A 43 -32.80 -16.46 -61.14
CA ALA A 43 -34.09 -16.11 -60.55
C ALA A 43 -34.98 -15.47 -61.61
N THR A 44 -36.06 -16.16 -61.98
CA THR A 44 -37.08 -15.61 -62.89
C THR A 44 -38.04 -14.70 -62.12
N PRO A 45 -38.27 -13.45 -62.56
CA PRO A 45 -39.20 -12.55 -61.90
C PRO A 45 -40.65 -13.08 -62.04
N PRO A 46 -41.51 -12.87 -61.03
CA PRO A 46 -42.93 -13.19 -61.14
C PRO A 46 -43.64 -12.24 -62.11
N ALA A 47 -44.80 -12.66 -62.63
CA ALA A 47 -45.69 -11.79 -63.39
C ALA A 47 -46.25 -10.68 -62.49
N VAL A 48 -46.44 -9.48 -63.03
CA VAL A 48 -46.89 -8.29 -62.29
C VAL A 48 -48.08 -7.66 -63.00
N ASP A 49 -49.17 -7.42 -62.26
CA ASP A 49 -50.30 -6.61 -62.73
C ASP A 49 -49.95 -5.11 -62.59
N PRO A 50 -49.94 -4.32 -63.67
CA PRO A 50 -49.64 -2.90 -63.62
C PRO A 50 -50.57 -2.09 -62.71
N ALA A 51 -51.86 -2.42 -62.64
CA ALA A 51 -52.83 -1.67 -61.86
C ALA A 51 -52.60 -1.86 -60.35
N GLU A 52 -52.44 -3.11 -59.92
CA GLU A 52 -52.10 -3.44 -58.53
C GLU A 52 -50.74 -2.85 -58.14
N PHE A 53 -49.73 -2.98 -59.00
CA PHE A 53 -48.38 -2.50 -58.73
C PHE A 53 -48.34 -0.98 -58.47
N PHE A 54 -49.12 -0.21 -59.24
CA PHE A 54 -49.23 1.24 -59.03
C PHE A 54 -49.84 1.57 -57.66
N VAL A 55 -50.98 0.94 -57.32
CA VAL A 55 -51.66 1.16 -56.04
C VAL A 55 -50.78 0.76 -54.86
N LEU A 56 -50.10 -0.39 -54.94
CA LEU A 56 -49.17 -0.83 -53.91
C LEU A 56 -48.01 0.16 -53.75
N THR A 57 -47.44 0.63 -54.85
CA THR A 57 -46.32 1.59 -54.81
C THR A 57 -46.71 2.87 -54.09
N GLU A 58 -47.88 3.45 -54.39
CA GLU A 58 -48.37 4.65 -53.73
C GLU A 58 -48.71 4.40 -52.25
N ARG A 59 -49.34 3.27 -51.91
CA ARG A 59 -49.60 2.90 -50.50
C ARG A 59 -48.30 2.76 -49.71
N TYR A 60 -47.28 2.12 -50.27
CA TYR A 60 -45.97 2.00 -49.63
C TYR A 60 -45.29 3.36 -49.49
N ARG A 61 -45.42 4.26 -50.47
CA ARG A 61 -44.89 5.62 -50.40
C ARG A 61 -45.53 6.37 -49.22
N GLN A 62 -46.86 6.39 -49.15
CA GLN A 62 -47.61 7.04 -48.08
C GLN A 62 -47.29 6.45 -46.72
N TYR A 63 -47.31 5.12 -46.59
CA TYR A 63 -46.98 4.42 -45.35
C TYR A 63 -45.56 4.74 -44.87
N ARG A 64 -44.56 4.65 -45.77
CA ARG A 64 -43.16 4.94 -45.43
C ARG A 64 -42.97 6.41 -45.02
N GLN A 65 -43.71 7.33 -45.63
CA GLN A 65 -43.70 8.73 -45.24
C GLN A 65 -44.23 8.90 -43.80
N THR A 66 -45.38 8.32 -43.48
CA THR A 66 -45.96 8.37 -42.13
C THR A 66 -45.05 7.75 -41.09
N VAL A 67 -44.53 6.54 -41.34
CA VAL A 67 -43.61 5.86 -40.40
C VAL A 67 -42.30 6.61 -40.24
N ARG A 68 -41.81 7.27 -41.30
CA ARG A 68 -40.62 8.13 -41.20
C ARG A 68 -40.89 9.35 -40.33
N ALA A 69 -42.06 9.96 -40.43
CA ALA A 69 -42.45 11.07 -39.54
C ALA A 69 -42.50 10.61 -38.07
N LEU A 70 -43.18 9.48 -37.79
CA LEU A 70 -43.23 8.90 -36.43
C LEU A 70 -41.82 8.60 -35.88
N ARG A 71 -40.92 8.09 -36.71
CA ARG A 71 -39.53 7.85 -36.30
C ARG A 71 -38.83 9.15 -35.88
N LEU A 72 -39.06 10.24 -36.59
CA LEU A 72 -38.45 11.54 -36.25
C LEU A 72 -38.97 12.06 -34.92
N GLU A 73 -40.27 11.89 -34.63
CA GLU A 73 -40.86 12.23 -33.33
C GLU A 73 -40.18 11.45 -32.21
N PHE A 74 -40.07 10.13 -32.33
CA PHE A 74 -39.40 9.30 -31.32
C PHE A 74 -37.92 9.66 -31.15
N VAL A 75 -37.20 9.96 -32.24
CA VAL A 75 -35.82 10.44 -32.16
C VAL A 75 -35.75 11.78 -31.41
N SER A 76 -36.72 12.67 -31.61
CA SER A 76 -36.79 13.95 -30.90
C SER A 76 -37.05 13.75 -29.40
N GLU A 77 -37.95 12.83 -29.03
CA GLU A 77 -38.26 12.52 -27.63
C GLU A 77 -37.05 11.92 -26.90
N VAL A 78 -36.35 10.98 -27.54
CA VAL A 78 -35.13 10.39 -26.97
C VAL A 78 -34.08 11.47 -26.75
N ARG A 79 -33.91 12.39 -27.70
CA ARG A 79 -32.98 13.52 -27.55
C ARG A 79 -33.37 14.45 -26.41
N LYS A 80 -34.67 14.78 -26.27
CA LYS A 80 -35.19 15.59 -25.16
C LYS A 80 -34.92 14.94 -23.82
N LYS A 81 -35.24 13.64 -23.67
CA LYS A 81 -34.99 12.89 -22.43
C LYS A 81 -33.50 12.83 -22.07
N VAL A 82 -32.61 12.66 -23.05
CA VAL A 82 -31.16 12.69 -22.81
C VAL A 82 -30.71 14.08 -22.36
N HIS A 83 -31.25 15.15 -22.97
CA HIS A 83 -30.94 16.51 -22.57
C HIS A 83 -31.46 16.81 -21.15
N GLU A 84 -32.71 16.47 -20.84
CA GLU A 84 -33.30 16.63 -19.51
C GLU A 84 -32.56 15.83 -18.43
N ALA A 85 -32.08 14.62 -18.74
CA ALA A 85 -31.29 13.84 -17.80
C ALA A 85 -29.91 14.47 -17.51
N ARG A 86 -29.32 15.17 -18.49
CA ARG A 86 -27.98 15.78 -18.35
C ARG A 86 -28.01 17.20 -17.80
N ALA A 87 -28.94 18.00 -18.29
CA ALA A 87 -29.03 19.45 -18.10
C ALA A 87 -30.49 19.87 -17.87
N GLY A 88 -31.32 18.98 -17.33
CA GLY A 88 -32.66 19.32 -16.91
C GLY A 88 -32.62 20.11 -15.60
N VAL A 89 -33.57 21.03 -15.45
CA VAL A 89 -33.71 21.90 -14.28
C VAL A 89 -33.75 21.09 -12.97
N LEU A 90 -34.42 19.93 -12.96
CA LEU A 90 -34.47 19.05 -11.80
C LEU A 90 -33.12 18.42 -11.48
N ALA A 91 -32.35 18.00 -12.50
CA ALA A 91 -31.03 17.42 -12.32
C ALA A 91 -30.05 18.48 -11.78
N GLU A 92 -30.09 19.70 -12.30
CA GLU A 92 -29.26 20.81 -11.83
C GLU A 92 -29.61 21.22 -10.39
N ARG A 93 -30.91 21.33 -10.06
CA ARG A 93 -31.34 21.62 -8.69
C ARG A 93 -30.87 20.56 -7.71
N LYS A 94 -31.02 19.28 -8.05
CA LYS A 94 -30.54 18.17 -7.22
C LYS A 94 -29.02 18.22 -7.05
N ALA A 95 -28.27 18.45 -8.13
CA ALA A 95 -26.82 18.58 -8.04
C ALA A 95 -26.38 19.75 -7.14
N LEU A 96 -27.12 20.86 -7.13
CA LEU A 96 -26.86 21.99 -6.23
C LEU A 96 -27.22 21.68 -4.77
N GLU A 97 -28.35 21.02 -4.54
CA GLU A 97 -28.77 20.54 -3.21
C GLU A 97 -27.72 19.57 -2.64
N ASP A 98 -27.33 18.55 -3.40
CA ASP A 98 -26.32 17.55 -3.00
C ASP A 98 -24.96 18.21 -2.70
N ALA A 99 -24.57 19.21 -3.51
CA ALA A 99 -23.33 19.96 -3.29
C ALA A 99 -23.39 20.84 -2.04
N ALA A 100 -24.56 21.39 -1.70
CA ALA A 100 -24.78 22.17 -0.49
C ALA A 100 -24.73 21.26 0.76
N GLU A 101 -25.47 20.14 0.74
CA GLU A 101 -25.46 19.14 1.81
C GLU A 101 -24.04 18.61 2.04
N HIS A 102 -23.29 18.32 0.98
CA HIS A 102 -21.89 17.90 1.11
C HIS A 102 -21.04 18.95 1.83
N ARG A 103 -21.20 20.24 1.52
CA ARG A 103 -20.46 21.32 2.20
C ARG A 103 -20.82 21.40 3.68
N GLU A 104 -22.09 21.25 4.02
CA GLU A 104 -22.56 21.25 5.40
C GLU A 104 -21.97 20.07 6.19
N LEU A 105 -21.97 18.87 5.61
CA LEU A 105 -21.36 17.69 6.21
C LEU A 105 -19.84 17.84 6.39
N MET A 106 -19.16 18.45 5.41
CA MET A 106 -17.73 18.73 5.53
C MET A 106 -17.44 19.75 6.65
N ALA A 107 -18.25 20.79 6.77
CA ALA A 107 -18.12 21.78 7.85
C ALA A 107 -18.36 21.13 9.23
N TRP A 108 -19.37 20.28 9.34
CA TRP A 108 -19.65 19.52 10.56
C TRP A 108 -18.49 18.59 10.93
N ASN A 109 -17.94 17.86 9.95
CA ASN A 109 -16.78 17.00 10.17
C ASN A 109 -15.56 17.79 10.66
N GLN A 110 -15.32 18.97 10.09
CA GLN A 110 -14.23 19.85 10.52
C GLN A 110 -14.43 20.31 11.97
N ALA A 111 -15.65 20.69 12.36
CA ALA A 111 -15.97 21.08 13.73
C ALA A 111 -15.75 19.93 14.71
N GLU A 112 -16.16 18.71 14.35
CA GLU A 112 -15.93 17.53 15.21
C GLU A 112 -14.43 17.18 15.31
N ASN A 113 -13.68 17.31 14.22
CA ASN A 113 -12.22 17.13 14.24
C ASN A 113 -11.53 18.17 15.13
N GLN A 114 -12.00 19.41 15.13
CA GLN A 114 -11.50 20.46 16.04
C GLN A 114 -11.78 20.09 17.49
N ARG A 115 -13.00 19.69 17.82
CA ARG A 115 -13.38 19.22 19.17
C ARG A 115 -12.49 18.08 19.66
N LEU A 116 -12.28 17.05 18.82
CA LEU A 116 -11.41 15.93 19.15
C LEU A 116 -9.93 16.34 19.23
N GLY A 117 -9.51 17.31 18.42
CA GLY A 117 -8.17 17.90 18.46
C GLY A 117 -7.87 18.55 19.82
N GLU A 118 -8.82 19.32 20.35
CA GLU A 118 -8.68 19.95 21.67
C GLU A 118 -8.56 18.90 22.79
N LEU A 119 -9.40 17.87 22.77
CA LEU A 119 -9.33 16.76 23.74
C LEU A 119 -7.99 16.02 23.65
N ARG A 120 -7.48 15.78 22.44
CA ARG A 120 -6.17 15.17 22.22
C ARG A 120 -5.05 16.03 22.82
N MET A 121 -5.09 17.34 22.59
CA MET A 121 -4.09 18.27 23.14
C MET A 121 -4.13 18.31 24.67
N ALA A 122 -5.32 18.26 25.28
CA ALA A 122 -5.47 18.17 26.73
C ALA A 122 -4.83 16.88 27.28
N ARG A 123 -5.09 15.73 26.65
CA ARG A 123 -4.46 14.45 27.01
C ARG A 123 -2.94 14.47 26.87
N LEU A 124 -2.41 14.97 25.74
CA LEU A 124 -0.96 15.04 25.50
C LEU A 124 -0.25 15.92 26.54
N ARG A 125 -0.89 17.01 27.00
CA ARG A 125 -0.35 17.85 28.09
C ARG A 125 -0.29 17.09 29.42
N GLN A 126 -1.24 16.21 29.69
CA GLN A 126 -1.21 15.36 30.90
C GLN A 126 -0.10 14.32 30.78
N GLU A 127 -0.01 13.61 29.65
CA GLU A 127 1.04 12.63 29.37
C GLU A 127 2.44 13.26 29.46
N ALA A 128 2.64 14.48 28.93
CA ALA A 128 3.91 15.19 29.03
C ALA A 128 4.31 15.46 30.50
N ARG A 129 3.37 15.90 31.34
CA ARG A 129 3.63 16.11 32.79
C ARG A 129 3.98 14.81 33.51
N GLU A 130 3.35 13.69 33.12
CA GLU A 130 3.67 12.39 33.68
C GLU A 130 5.06 11.90 33.24
N LEU A 131 5.42 12.14 31.97
CA LEU A 131 6.75 11.84 31.45
C LEU A 131 7.84 12.65 32.15
N GLU A 132 7.62 13.95 32.37
CA GLU A 132 8.56 14.81 33.12
C GLU A 132 8.78 14.28 34.55
N ARG A 133 7.71 13.82 35.22
CA ARG A 133 7.84 13.20 36.56
C ARG A 133 8.67 11.92 36.53
N ARG A 134 8.39 11.03 35.56
CA ARG A 134 9.16 9.79 35.39
C ARG A 134 10.62 10.06 35.07
N GLN A 135 10.90 11.03 34.20
CA GLN A 135 12.26 11.44 33.86
C GLN A 135 13.00 11.95 35.10
N ALA A 136 12.37 12.80 35.91
CA ALA A 136 12.98 13.28 37.16
C ALA A 136 13.27 12.14 38.16
N GLU A 137 12.37 11.15 38.26
CA GLU A 137 12.59 9.95 39.09
C GLU A 137 13.74 9.09 38.55
N GLU A 138 13.80 8.88 37.23
CA GLU A 138 14.88 8.14 36.57
C GLU A 138 16.23 8.85 36.71
N GLU A 139 16.29 10.17 36.51
CA GLU A 139 17.49 10.98 36.71
C GLU A 139 17.98 10.92 38.17
N ALA A 140 17.07 11.00 39.14
CA ALA A 140 17.40 10.87 40.55
C ALA A 140 17.96 9.48 40.89
N ARG A 141 17.40 8.42 40.27
CA ARG A 141 17.90 7.05 40.42
C ARG A 141 19.29 6.89 39.78
N GLN A 142 19.46 7.37 38.55
CA GLN A 142 20.74 7.32 37.84
C GLN A 142 21.84 8.09 38.59
N ALA A 143 21.51 9.24 39.18
CA ALA A 143 22.44 10.00 40.00
C ALA A 143 22.92 9.20 41.22
N ARG A 144 22.02 8.46 41.89
CA ARG A 144 22.38 7.59 43.02
C ARG A 144 23.25 6.43 42.59
N GLU A 145 22.90 5.77 41.48
CA GLU A 145 23.69 4.67 40.92
C GLU A 145 25.08 5.14 40.49
N ALA A 146 25.19 6.31 39.85
CA ALA A 146 26.46 6.92 39.47
C ALA A 146 27.32 7.30 40.68
N GLN A 147 26.71 7.86 41.74
CA GLN A 147 27.42 8.15 42.99
C GLN A 147 27.95 6.88 43.66
N ALA A 148 27.14 5.83 43.75
CA ALA A 148 27.57 4.54 44.31
C ALA A 148 28.72 3.93 43.49
N TRP A 149 28.63 4.00 42.16
CA TRP A 149 29.69 3.54 41.27
C TRP A 149 30.99 4.32 41.45
N ALA A 150 30.90 5.65 41.51
CA ALA A 150 32.06 6.51 41.76
C ALA A 150 32.76 6.16 43.07
N GLN A 151 31.99 5.98 44.15
CA GLN A 151 32.53 5.58 45.46
C GLN A 151 33.20 4.20 45.43
N LEU A 152 32.64 3.22 44.71
CA LEU A 152 33.26 1.91 44.54
C LEU A 152 34.59 2.02 43.81
N LYS A 153 34.65 2.79 42.73
CA LYS A 153 35.88 3.01 41.97
C LYS A 153 36.93 3.79 42.75
N GLU A 154 36.52 4.77 43.56
CA GLU A 154 37.42 5.48 44.45
C GLU A 154 38.06 4.51 45.48
N ARG A 155 37.27 3.60 46.05
CA ARG A 155 37.79 2.56 46.95
C ARG A 155 38.76 1.60 46.26
N GLU A 156 38.45 1.16 45.05
CA GLU A 156 39.36 0.32 44.25
C GLU A 156 40.69 1.03 43.99
N VAL A 157 40.65 2.33 43.64
CA VAL A 157 41.88 3.12 43.43
C VAL A 157 42.69 3.27 44.71
N LEU A 158 42.04 3.54 45.85
CA LEU A 158 42.73 3.63 47.14
C LEU A 158 43.37 2.30 47.55
N GLN A 159 42.68 1.18 47.35
CA GLN A 159 43.24 -0.17 47.58
C GLN A 159 44.47 -0.41 46.69
N LEU A 160 44.38 -0.08 45.40
CA LEU A 160 45.52 -0.20 44.49
C LEU A 160 46.68 0.72 44.87
N GLN A 161 46.41 1.91 45.42
CA GLN A 161 47.47 2.79 45.94
C GLN A 161 48.18 2.19 47.16
N GLU A 162 47.45 1.50 48.05
CA GLU A 162 48.03 0.79 49.18
C GLU A 162 48.85 -0.42 48.73
N GLU A 163 48.31 -1.23 47.82
CA GLU A 163 49.00 -2.39 47.24
C GLU A 163 50.25 -1.98 46.44
N ALA A 164 50.19 -0.84 45.74
CA ALA A 164 51.31 -0.35 44.94
C ALA A 164 52.55 -0.02 45.78
N LYS A 165 52.39 0.32 47.07
CA LYS A 165 53.52 0.51 48.00
C LYS A 165 54.28 -0.79 48.24
N ASN A 166 53.63 -1.95 48.07
CA ASN A 166 54.25 -3.26 48.22
C ASN A 166 54.94 -3.77 46.94
N PHE A 167 54.86 -3.03 45.82
CA PHE A 167 55.52 -3.44 44.57
C PHE A 167 57.04 -3.32 44.65
N ILE A 168 57.72 -4.22 43.94
CA ILE A 168 59.18 -4.26 43.88
C ILE A 168 59.64 -3.18 42.89
N THR A 169 60.36 -2.18 43.39
CA THR A 169 61.02 -1.15 42.58
C THR A 169 62.49 -1.51 42.36
N ARG A 170 63.18 -0.79 41.46
CA ARG A 170 64.61 -1.02 41.20
C ARG A 170 65.48 -0.89 42.44
N GLU A 171 65.06 -0.07 43.39
CA GLU A 171 65.77 0.21 44.65
C GLU A 171 65.56 -0.91 45.68
N ASN A 172 64.37 -1.50 45.75
CA ASN A 172 64.04 -2.54 46.74
C ASN A 172 64.24 -3.98 46.21
N LEU A 173 64.88 -4.14 45.05
CA LEU A 173 64.98 -5.42 44.33
C LEU A 173 65.80 -6.46 45.09
N GLU A 174 67.04 -6.13 45.47
CA GLU A 174 67.97 -7.07 46.11
C GLU A 174 67.43 -7.56 47.46
N ALA A 175 66.92 -6.64 48.29
CA ALA A 175 66.34 -6.95 49.59
C ALA A 175 65.12 -7.91 49.50
N ARG A 176 64.24 -7.72 48.49
CA ARG A 176 63.07 -8.59 48.30
C ARG A 176 63.44 -9.97 47.75
N VAL A 177 64.54 -10.10 47.00
CA VAL A 177 65.04 -11.40 46.53
C VAL A 177 65.55 -12.24 47.69
N GLU A 178 66.32 -11.65 48.61
CA GLU A 178 66.79 -12.34 49.82
C GLU A 178 65.60 -12.76 50.71
N GLU A 179 64.66 -11.86 51.00
CA GLU A 179 63.47 -12.17 51.81
C GLU A 179 62.63 -13.31 51.21
N ALA A 180 62.52 -13.38 49.88
CA ALA A 180 61.78 -14.44 49.19
C ALA A 180 62.49 -15.80 49.25
N LEU A 181 63.83 -15.83 49.31
CA LEU A 181 64.60 -17.07 49.51
C LEU A 181 64.46 -17.57 50.96
N ASP A 182 64.39 -16.66 51.92
CA ASP A 182 64.28 -16.98 53.35
C ASP A 182 62.84 -17.39 53.77
N SER A 183 61.81 -16.91 53.06
CA SER A 183 60.40 -17.14 53.41
C SER A 183 59.64 -17.98 52.38
N PRO A 184 59.67 -19.33 52.48
CA PRO A 184 58.90 -20.19 51.60
C PRO A 184 57.38 -20.08 51.90
N LYS A 185 56.59 -19.67 50.92
CA LYS A 185 55.12 -19.54 51.04
C LYS A 185 54.39 -20.66 50.31
N SER A 186 53.66 -21.50 51.04
CA SER A 186 52.88 -22.62 50.49
C SER A 186 51.43 -22.22 50.22
N TYR A 187 50.97 -22.44 48.99
CA TYR A 187 49.57 -22.26 48.57
C TYR A 187 48.76 -23.57 48.60
N ASN A 188 49.31 -24.65 49.17
CA ASN A 188 48.60 -25.93 49.23
C ASN A 188 47.49 -25.88 50.29
N TRP A 189 46.24 -26.11 49.88
CA TRP A 189 45.09 -26.28 50.76
C TRP A 189 44.15 -27.34 50.17
N ALA A 190 43.37 -28.01 51.01
CA ALA A 190 42.40 -29.02 50.62
C ALA A 190 40.97 -28.56 50.96
N ILE A 191 39.97 -29.17 50.34
CA ILE A 191 38.54 -28.94 50.63
C ILE A 191 37.92 -30.23 51.16
N THR A 192 37.13 -30.11 52.22
CA THR A 192 36.32 -31.23 52.73
C THR A 192 35.06 -31.40 51.87
N ARG A 193 34.39 -32.55 51.99
CA ARG A 193 33.09 -32.77 51.33
C ARG A 193 32.01 -31.76 51.76
N GLU A 194 32.19 -31.14 52.92
CA GLU A 194 31.33 -30.09 53.47
C GLU A 194 31.66 -28.69 52.92
N GLY A 195 32.69 -28.57 52.07
CA GLY A 195 33.13 -27.29 51.49
C GLY A 195 34.03 -26.46 52.39
N LEU A 196 34.56 -27.02 53.49
CA LEU A 196 35.47 -26.32 54.40
C LEU A 196 36.91 -26.42 53.91
N ALA A 197 37.62 -25.28 53.89
CA ALA A 197 39.03 -25.22 53.52
C ALA A 197 39.91 -25.69 54.68
N VAL A 198 40.76 -26.69 54.43
CA VAL A 198 41.73 -27.26 55.37
C VAL A 198 43.13 -26.96 54.88
N ARG A 199 43.89 -26.19 55.67
CA ARG A 199 45.31 -25.91 55.39
C ARG A 199 46.19 -26.95 56.09
N PRO A 200 47.27 -27.41 55.47
CA PRO A 200 48.21 -28.33 56.10
C PRO A 200 48.86 -27.63 57.31
N GLN A 201 48.80 -28.23 58.49
CA GLN A 201 49.51 -27.71 59.65
C GLN A 201 51.01 -27.90 59.45
N HIS A 202 51.78 -26.83 59.62
CA HIS A 202 53.23 -26.86 59.53
C HIS A 202 53.77 -27.81 60.62
N LYS A 203 54.37 -28.94 60.23
CA LYS A 203 55.18 -29.75 61.15
C LYS A 203 56.53 -29.05 61.24
N GLY A 204 56.76 -28.34 62.35
CA GLY A 204 58.04 -27.67 62.60
C GLY A 204 59.19 -28.68 62.61
N SER A 205 60.32 -28.30 62.03
CA SER A 205 61.64 -28.83 62.40
C SER A 205 62.27 -27.85 63.37
#